data_AF-Q9ATN9-F1
#
_entry.id   AF-Q9ATN9-F1
#
_cell.length_a   1.000
_cell.length_b   1.000
_cell.length_c   1.000
_cell.angle_alpha   90.00
_cell.angle_beta   90.00
_cell.angle_gamma   90.00
#
_symmetry.space_group_name_H-M   'P 1'
#
loop_
_entity.id
_entity.type
_entity.pdbx_description
1 polymer ?
#
loop_
_entity_poly.entity_id
_entity_poly.type
_entity_poly.pdbx_seq_one_letter_code
_entity_poly.pdbx_strand_id
1 'polypeptide(L)'
;LSKNASIPHRSLEEESQELECSRRYKCSSENETDEWPSARMFHLMLQSLVRMKVTVDDGTESFSVSVCHEASGYSFKLTWLENPGEWSYKLSSLGTLERIAVDWMKQDITFSMNMCRVFFERISNIITRG
;
A
#
# COMPACT_ATOMS: atom_id res chain seq x y z
N LEU A 1 10.90 -24.45 -62.66
CA LEU A 1 9.82 -24.10 -61.70
C LEU A 1 9.95 -25.08 -60.54
N SER A 2 10.58 -24.70 -59.42
CA SER A 2 9.95 -24.05 -58.24
C SER A 2 9.12 -25.09 -57.44
N LYS A 3 9.28 -25.33 -56.13
CA LYS A 3 9.95 -24.60 -55.04
C LYS A 3 10.09 -25.51 -53.81
N ASN A 4 10.90 -25.02 -52.88
CA ASN A 4 11.49 -25.65 -51.70
C ASN A 4 10.52 -26.01 -50.57
N ALA A 5 11.01 -26.90 -49.71
CA ALA A 5 10.52 -27.20 -48.37
C ALA A 5 10.52 -25.97 -47.44
N SER A 6 9.50 -25.87 -46.59
CA SER A 6 9.62 -25.40 -45.20
C SER A 6 8.37 -25.81 -44.41
N ILE A 7 8.58 -26.44 -43.27
CA ILE A 7 7.55 -26.76 -42.27
C ILE A 7 7.30 -25.48 -41.46
N PRO A 8 6.06 -24.99 -41.31
CA PRO A 8 5.81 -23.85 -40.44
C PRO A 8 5.86 -24.27 -38.97
N HIS A 9 6.62 -23.47 -38.26
CA HIS A 9 6.89 -23.47 -36.84
C HIS A 9 5.61 -23.50 -35.98
N ARG A 10 5.65 -24.31 -34.94
CA ARG A 10 4.76 -24.26 -33.78
C ARG A 10 4.92 -22.92 -33.07
N SER A 11 3.83 -22.22 -32.78
CA SER A 11 3.76 -21.26 -31.68
C SER A 11 2.43 -21.44 -30.98
N LEU A 12 2.51 -21.84 -29.72
CA LEU A 12 1.38 -21.83 -28.80
C LEU A 12 0.82 -20.41 -28.73
N GLU A 13 -0.51 -20.35 -28.66
CA GLU A 13 -1.26 -19.19 -28.23
C GLU A 13 -0.84 -18.85 -26.79
N GLU A 14 0.10 -17.93 -26.64
CA GLU A 14 0.25 -17.15 -25.41
C GLU A 14 -0.59 -15.88 -25.58
N GLU A 15 -1.87 -15.98 -25.20
CA GLU A 15 -2.66 -14.80 -24.84
C GLU A 15 -2.04 -14.17 -23.57
N SER A 16 -1.02 -13.33 -23.75
CA SER A 16 -0.68 -12.31 -22.76
C SER A 16 -1.83 -11.31 -22.75
N GLN A 17 -2.77 -11.49 -21.83
CA GLN A 17 -3.67 -10.43 -21.41
C GLN A 17 -2.80 -9.31 -20.81
N GLU A 18 -2.48 -8.31 -21.62
CA GLU A 18 -2.06 -7.01 -21.12
C GLU A 18 -3.14 -6.52 -20.15
N LEU A 19 -2.79 -6.46 -18.86
CA LEU A 19 -3.53 -5.70 -17.87
C LEU A 19 -3.38 -4.22 -18.22
N GLU A 20 -4.25 -3.70 -19.09
CA GLU A 20 -4.43 -2.26 -19.30
C GLU A 20 -5.00 -1.60 -18.03
N CYS A 21 -4.15 -1.40 -17.02
CA CYS A 21 -4.46 -0.57 -15.84
C CYS A 21 -4.25 0.92 -16.11
N SER A 22 -4.44 1.37 -17.36
CA SER A 22 -4.14 2.73 -17.80
C SER A 22 -5.32 3.40 -18.52
N ARG A 23 -6.52 3.32 -17.94
CA ARG A 23 -7.59 4.27 -18.28
C ARG A 23 -7.41 5.59 -17.54
N ARG A 24 -6.69 6.50 -18.21
CA ARG A 24 -6.68 7.96 -18.10
C ARG A 24 -7.69 8.55 -17.09
N TYR A 25 -7.23 8.93 -15.89
CA TYR A 25 -7.97 9.87 -15.04
C TYR A 25 -7.76 11.28 -15.58
N LYS A 26 -8.64 11.70 -16.50
CA LYS A 26 -8.78 13.12 -16.85
C LYS A 26 -9.59 13.77 -15.72
N CYS A 27 -8.89 14.34 -14.74
CA CYS A 27 -9.50 15.13 -13.68
C CYS A 27 -10.16 16.35 -14.35
N SER A 28 -11.49 16.36 -14.41
CA SER A 28 -12.24 17.57 -14.76
C SER A 28 -12.22 18.44 -13.52
N SER A 29 -11.34 19.44 -13.54
CA SER A 29 -11.29 20.48 -12.53
C SER A 29 -12.41 21.47 -12.80
N GLU A 30 -13.56 21.28 -12.16
CA GLU A 30 -14.51 22.36 -11.90
C GLU A 30 -15.30 22.08 -10.61
N ASN A 31 -14.66 22.49 -9.51
CA ASN A 31 -15.26 22.97 -8.26
C ASN A 31 -16.58 22.35 -7.78
N GLU A 32 -16.50 21.26 -7.02
CA GLU A 32 -17.30 20.96 -5.83
C GLU A 32 -16.61 19.81 -5.09
N THR A 33 -16.63 19.80 -3.75
CA THR A 33 -16.03 18.75 -2.90
C THR A 33 -16.75 17.42 -3.09
N ASP A 34 -16.48 16.74 -4.20
CA ASP A 34 -16.99 15.41 -4.49
C ASP A 34 -15.96 14.38 -4.01
N GLU A 35 -15.87 14.23 -2.68
CA GLU A 35 -15.18 13.11 -2.08
C GLU A 35 -15.93 11.85 -2.52
N TRP A 36 -15.43 11.18 -3.57
CA TRP A 36 -16.10 10.05 -4.20
C TRP A 36 -16.55 9.07 -3.09
N PRO A 37 -17.87 8.83 -2.90
CA PRO A 37 -18.37 8.05 -1.77
C PRO A 37 -17.68 6.69 -1.61
N SER A 38 -17.37 6.03 -2.73
CA SER A 38 -16.56 4.81 -2.80
C SER A 38 -15.16 4.96 -2.19
N ALA A 39 -14.38 6.01 -2.50
CA ALA A 39 -13.03 6.20 -1.95
C ALA A 39 -13.07 6.32 -0.43
N ARG A 40 -14.05 7.07 0.09
CA ARG A 40 -14.33 7.17 1.51
C ARG A 40 -14.74 5.82 2.12
N MET A 41 -15.62 5.05 1.44
CA MET A 41 -16.01 3.71 1.90
C MET A 41 -14.82 2.74 1.93
N PHE A 42 -13.97 2.75 0.90
CA PHE A 42 -12.72 1.97 0.85
C PHE A 42 -11.78 2.35 1.99
N HIS A 43 -11.65 3.65 2.27
CA HIS A 43 -10.85 4.16 3.37
C HIS A 43 -11.37 3.69 4.74
N LEU A 44 -12.68 3.77 4.98
CA LEU A 44 -13.31 3.27 6.21
C LEU A 44 -13.16 1.75 6.35
N MET A 45 -13.32 1.00 5.25
CA MET A 45 -13.10 -0.45 5.24
C MET A 45 -11.65 -0.79 5.58
N LEU A 46 -10.68 -0.09 5.00
CA LEU A 46 -9.26 -0.27 5.30
C LEU A 46 -8.98 -0.04 6.79
N GLN A 47 -9.44 1.09 7.34
CA GLN A 47 -9.29 1.41 8.77
C GLN A 47 -9.89 0.31 9.66
N SER A 48 -11.06 -0.23 9.29
CA SER A 48 -11.69 -1.35 10.01
C SER A 48 -10.88 -2.64 9.94
N LEU A 49 -10.23 -2.94 8.81
CA LEU A 49 -9.41 -4.14 8.63
C LEU A 49 -8.12 -4.07 9.45
N VAL A 50 -7.45 -2.92 9.44
CA VAL A 50 -6.21 -2.74 10.21
C VAL A 50 -6.46 -2.40 11.68
N ARG A 51 -7.71 -2.07 12.04
CA ARG A 51 -8.13 -1.59 13.37
C ARG A 51 -7.32 -0.37 13.83
N MET A 52 -7.06 0.53 12.88
CA MET A 52 -6.28 1.74 13.09
C MET A 52 -6.86 2.85 12.23
N LYS A 53 -6.70 4.08 12.71
CA LYS A 53 -6.96 5.27 11.90
C LYS A 53 -5.85 5.43 10.89
N VAL A 54 -6.22 5.71 9.65
CA VAL A 54 -5.29 5.97 8.54
C VAL A 54 -5.65 7.34 7.98
N THR A 55 -4.67 8.18 7.68
CA THR A 55 -4.88 9.48 7.02
C THR A 55 -3.90 9.62 5.89
N VAL A 56 -4.37 10.00 4.71
CA VAL A 56 -3.50 10.28 3.56
C VAL A 56 -2.88 11.66 3.75
N ASP A 57 -1.57 11.76 3.51
CA ASP A 57 -0.84 13.03 3.53
C ASP A 57 -0.82 13.60 2.10
N ASP A 58 -1.49 14.72 1.90
CA ASP A 58 -1.67 15.39 0.60
C ASP A 58 -0.53 16.39 0.27
N GLY A 59 0.41 16.59 1.20
CA GLY A 59 1.45 17.62 1.08
C GLY A 59 2.83 17.11 0.65
N THR A 60 3.03 15.81 0.43
CA THR A 60 4.36 15.24 0.14
C THR A 60 4.54 14.86 -1.33
N GLU A 61 5.76 15.02 -1.85
CA GLU A 61 6.14 14.61 -3.22
C GLU A 61 5.87 13.12 -3.48
N SER A 62 6.00 12.29 -2.45
CA SER A 62 5.69 10.86 -2.49
C SER A 62 4.38 10.55 -1.77
N PHE A 63 3.64 9.55 -2.26
CA PHE A 63 2.43 9.08 -1.60
C PHE A 63 2.77 8.59 -0.18
N SER A 64 2.11 9.17 0.83
CA SER A 64 2.32 8.75 2.20
C SER A 64 1.04 8.76 3.02
N VAL A 65 1.02 7.92 4.06
CA VAL A 65 -0.09 7.78 4.99
C VAL A 65 0.43 7.82 6.42
N SER A 66 -0.29 8.50 7.29
CA SER A 66 -0.09 8.42 8.73
C SER A 66 -1.08 7.41 9.32
N VAL A 67 -0.61 6.57 10.22
CA VAL A 67 -1.39 5.50 10.83
C VAL A 67 -1.31 5.64 12.35
N CYS A 68 -2.45 5.53 13.03
CA CYS A 68 -2.54 5.65 14.48
C CYS A 68 -3.51 4.62 15.06
N HIS A 69 -3.05 3.89 16.07
CA HIS A 69 -3.91 3.14 16.97
C HIS A 69 -4.32 4.03 18.14
N GLU A 70 -5.54 4.58 18.07
CA GLU A 70 -6.02 5.63 18.98
C GLU A 70 -5.97 5.22 20.46
N ALA A 71 -6.26 3.95 20.77
CA ALA A 71 -6.33 3.49 22.16
C ALA A 71 -4.96 3.40 22.84
N SER A 72 -3.90 3.03 22.12
CA SER A 72 -2.54 2.97 22.69
C SER A 72 -1.72 4.23 22.42
N GLY A 73 -2.13 5.07 21.47
CA GLY A 73 -1.32 6.20 20.99
C GLY A 73 -0.13 5.78 20.11
N TYR A 74 -0.05 4.49 19.74
CA TYR A 74 0.96 4.02 18.80
C TYR A 74 0.69 4.61 17.41
N SER A 75 1.68 5.29 16.84
CA SER A 75 1.54 5.95 15.54
C SER A 75 2.83 5.93 14.73
N PHE A 76 2.68 5.91 13.42
CA PHE A 76 3.77 5.84 12.46
C PHE A 76 3.34 6.39 11.10
N LYS A 77 4.33 6.68 10.25
CA LYS A 77 4.13 7.09 8.86
C LYS A 77 4.63 5.98 7.92
N LEU A 78 3.87 5.73 6.86
CA LEU A 78 4.29 4.91 5.73
C LEU A 78 4.42 5.80 4.49
N THR A 79 5.55 5.70 3.80
CA THR A 79 5.81 6.44 2.55
C THR A 79 6.13 5.45 1.43
N TRP A 80 5.46 5.61 0.28
CA TRP A 80 5.70 4.77 -0.89
C TRP A 80 6.99 5.19 -1.60
N LEU A 81 7.83 4.20 -1.90
CA LEU A 81 9.06 4.33 -2.66
C LEU A 81 8.86 3.64 -4.01
N GLU A 82 8.61 4.42 -5.06
CA GLU A 82 8.22 3.89 -6.39
C GLU A 82 9.21 2.89 -6.98
N ASN A 83 10.51 3.11 -6.80
CA ASN A 83 11.57 2.22 -7.22
C ASN A 83 12.44 1.92 -5.99
N PRO A 84 12.33 0.73 -5.36
CA PRO A 84 11.92 -0.54 -5.96
C PRO A 84 10.47 -1.03 -5.69
N GLY A 85 9.54 -0.17 -5.31
CA GLY A 85 8.16 -0.56 -4.99
C GLY A 85 8.02 -1.04 -3.54
N GLU A 86 8.50 -0.22 -2.63
CA GLU A 86 8.57 -0.52 -1.19
C GLU A 86 7.86 0.53 -0.35
N TRP A 87 7.45 0.13 0.84
CA TRP A 87 7.05 1.04 1.90
C TRP A 87 8.24 1.36 2.79
N SER A 88 8.46 2.64 3.07
CA SER A 88 9.28 3.09 4.20
C SER A 88 8.38 3.31 5.41
N TYR A 89 8.73 2.66 6.51
CA TYR A 89 8.13 2.87 7.82
C TYR A 89 8.98 3.82 8.64
N LYS A 90 8.31 4.78 9.29
CA LYS A 90 8.92 5.69 10.25
C LYS A 90 8.03 5.83 11.48
N LEU A 91 8.58 5.50 12.64
CA LEU A 91 7.89 5.64 13.92
C LEU A 91 7.56 7.12 14.20
N SER A 92 6.36 7.39 14.70
CA SER A 92 5.97 8.72 15.21
C SER A 92 5.85 8.72 16.73
N SER A 93 5.19 7.72 17.31
CA SER A 93 5.11 7.53 18.76
C SER A 93 4.85 6.06 19.11
N LEU A 94 5.49 5.56 20.17
CA LEU A 94 5.18 4.23 20.72
C LEU A 94 3.90 4.22 21.56
N GLY A 95 3.48 5.38 22.05
CA GLY A 95 2.38 5.48 23.00
C GLY A 95 2.61 4.57 24.23
N THR A 96 1.58 3.83 24.63
CA THR A 96 1.67 2.90 25.76
C THR A 96 2.45 1.61 25.46
N LEU A 97 2.86 1.38 24.21
CA LEU A 97 3.54 0.15 23.81
C LEU A 97 5.04 0.13 24.12
N GLU A 98 5.62 1.19 24.70
CA GLU A 98 7.08 1.32 24.93
C GLU A 98 7.75 0.08 25.53
N ARG A 99 7.07 -0.57 26.49
CA ARG A 99 7.58 -1.73 27.24
C ARG A 99 7.50 -3.05 26.48
N ILE A 100 6.64 -3.13 25.47
CA ILE A 100 6.40 -4.35 24.69
C ILE A 100 6.80 -4.20 23.22
N ALA A 101 7.15 -2.99 22.80
CA ALA A 101 7.62 -2.69 21.46
C ALA A 101 8.97 -3.37 21.20
N VAL A 102 9.00 -4.18 20.15
CA VAL A 102 10.20 -4.86 19.66
C VAL A 102 11.09 -3.90 18.85
N ASP A 103 12.37 -4.23 18.72
CA ASP A 103 13.39 -3.31 18.20
C ASP A 103 13.07 -2.75 16.80
N TRP A 104 12.53 -3.57 15.91
CA TRP A 104 12.21 -3.11 14.55
C TRP A 104 11.17 -1.97 14.53
N MET A 105 10.26 -1.91 15.51
CA MET A 105 9.25 -0.83 15.59
C MET A 105 9.87 0.53 15.88
N LYS A 106 11.10 0.55 16.41
CA LYS A 106 11.84 1.76 16.81
C LYS A 106 12.83 2.22 15.73
N GLN A 107 12.94 1.48 14.64
CA GLN A 107 13.88 1.74 13.56
C GLN A 107 13.13 2.16 12.29
N ASP A 108 13.79 2.96 11.47
CA ASP A 108 13.32 3.23 10.11
C ASP A 108 13.58 1.98 9.27
N ILE A 109 12.52 1.32 8.80
CA ILE A 109 12.61 0.09 8.01
C ILE A 109 11.96 0.28 6.66
N THR A 110 12.41 -0.50 5.67
CA THR A 110 11.72 -0.64 4.39
C THR A 110 11.22 -2.07 4.21
N PHE A 111 10.10 -2.23 3.51
CA PHE A 111 9.56 -3.53 3.16
C PHE A 111 8.77 -3.47 1.85
N SER A 112 8.80 -4.56 1.08
CA SER A 112 8.05 -4.63 -0.18
C SER A 112 6.54 -4.72 0.05
N MET A 113 5.75 -4.35 -0.97
CA MET A 113 4.28 -4.44 -0.92
C MET A 113 3.78 -5.85 -0.52
N ASN A 114 4.48 -6.90 -0.92
CA ASN A 114 4.15 -8.29 -0.58
C ASN A 114 4.22 -8.57 0.94
N MET A 115 5.00 -7.78 1.69
CA MET A 115 5.13 -7.91 3.14
C MET A 115 4.10 -7.09 3.92
N CYS A 116 3.28 -6.28 3.25
CA CYS A 116 2.33 -5.37 3.89
C CYS A 116 1.36 -6.09 4.84
N ARG A 117 0.81 -7.24 4.42
CA ARG A 117 -0.04 -8.06 5.28
C ARG A 117 0.68 -8.50 6.57
N VAL A 118 1.88 -9.06 6.42
CA VAL A 118 2.69 -9.56 7.55
C VAL A 118 3.08 -8.41 8.49
N PHE A 119 3.37 -7.23 7.94
CA PHE A 119 3.69 -6.02 8.71
C PHE A 119 2.53 -5.64 9.64
N PHE A 120 1.30 -5.49 9.11
CA PHE A 120 0.15 -5.15 9.94
C PHE A 120 -0.26 -6.27 10.91
N GLU A 121 -0.12 -7.55 10.52
CA GLU A 121 -0.34 -8.68 11.43
C GLU A 121 0.63 -8.64 12.63
N ARG A 122 1.91 -8.33 12.40
CA ARG A 122 2.90 -8.19 13.48
C ARG A 122 2.56 -7.06 14.45
N ILE A 123 2.12 -5.91 13.96
CA ILE A 123 1.70 -4.81 14.81
C ILE A 123 0.45 -5.20 15.61
N SER A 124 -0.55 -5.78 14.95
CA SER A 124 -1.78 -6.21 15.62
C SER A 124 -1.48 -7.21 16.75
N ASN A 125 -0.54 -8.13 16.55
CA ASN A 125 -0.13 -9.10 17.58
C ASN A 125 0.54 -8.47 18.79
N ILE A 126 1.18 -7.31 18.63
CA ILE A 126 1.80 -6.58 19.74
C ILE A 126 0.73 -5.78 20.49
N ILE A 127 -0.16 -5.10 19.76
CA ILE A 127 -1.25 -4.32 20.34
C ILE A 127 -2.21 -5.18 21.16
N THR A 128 -2.52 -6.40 20.71
CA THR A 128 -3.41 -7.30 21.47
C THR A 128 -2.78 -7.87 22.75
N ARG A 129 -1.47 -7.71 22.94
CA ARG A 129 -0.75 -8.19 24.13
C ARG A 129 -0.53 -7.10 25.19
N GLY A 130 -0.70 -5.83 24.84
CA GLY A 130 -0.54 -4.68 25.74
C GLY A 130 -1.87 -4.18 26.27
#